data_AF-A0A428Q9I2-F1
#
_entry.id   AF-A0A428Q9I2-F1
#
_cell.length_a   1.000
_cell.length_b   1.000
_cell.length_c   1.000
_cell.angle_alpha   90.00
_cell.angle_beta   90.00
_cell.angle_gamma   90.00
#
_symmetry.space_group_name_H-M   'P 1'
#
loop_
_entity.id
_entity.type
_entity.pdbx_description
1 polymer ?
#
loop_
_entity_poly.entity_id
_entity_poly.type
_entity_poly.pdbx_seq_one_letter_code
_entity_poly.pdbx_strand_id
1 'polypeptide(L)'
;MTALTDWETSLDQPRIINLETIYDNRREEETFTADIAFRDPSAVPSAPLIKAPIYLDYGLRVHIAPTAFLNRPNVTIISVGHSQGVDEYGKRLSNGSDVIIGDYVWIGAGVTILPGIEIGSHSVIGAGSVVTKDVPAFCVAHGNPARVTRKIGDEVVKEPEDIITSLKEALEC
;
A
#
# COMPACT_ATOMS: atom_id res chain seq x y z
N MET A 1 -30.36 -4.42 22.08
CA MET A 1 -29.89 -3.02 21.91
C MET A 1 -28.38 -3.11 21.90
N THR A 2 -27.82 -3.39 20.72
CA THR A 2 -26.37 -3.58 20.53
C THR A 2 -26.03 -2.63 19.40
N ALA A 3 -25.32 -1.55 19.76
CA ALA A 3 -24.96 -0.49 18.85
C ALA A 3 -24.04 -1.05 17.76
N LEU A 4 -24.44 -0.82 16.50
CA LEU A 4 -23.55 -0.91 15.36
C LEU A 4 -22.45 0.11 15.57
N THR A 5 -21.19 -0.31 15.47
CA THR A 5 -20.01 0.55 15.58
C THR A 5 -20.00 1.57 14.45
N ASP A 6 -19.73 2.83 14.79
CA ASP A 6 -19.90 4.08 14.03
C ASP A 6 -19.05 4.26 12.75
N TRP A 7 -18.87 3.22 11.93
CA TRP A 7 -18.14 3.33 10.65
C TRP A 7 -19.04 3.58 9.43
N GLU A 8 -20.37 3.48 9.58
CA GLU A 8 -21.34 3.65 8.47
C GLU A 8 -21.75 5.12 8.22
N THR A 9 -21.33 6.09 9.04
CA THR A 9 -21.86 7.47 9.00
C THR A 9 -20.85 8.60 8.77
N SER A 10 -19.55 8.33 8.57
CA SER A 10 -18.62 9.39 8.19
C SER A 10 -18.58 9.59 6.66
N LEU A 11 -19.25 10.64 6.18
CA LEU A 11 -19.25 11.13 4.79
C LEU A 11 -17.88 11.69 4.31
N ASP A 12 -16.76 11.11 4.76
CA ASP A 12 -15.41 11.60 4.43
C ASP A 12 -14.40 10.45 4.19
N GLN A 13 -14.89 9.26 3.86
CA GLN A 13 -14.04 8.12 3.52
C GLN A 13 -13.34 8.41 2.18
N PRO A 14 -11.98 8.47 2.12
CA PRO A 14 -11.28 8.50 0.84
C PRO A 14 -11.74 7.29 0.03
N ARG A 15 -11.88 7.46 -1.29
CA ARG A 15 -12.43 6.45 -2.21
C ARG A 15 -11.52 5.22 -2.25
N ILE A 16 -11.67 4.36 -1.25
CA ILE A 16 -10.97 3.09 -1.15
C ILE A 16 -11.65 2.14 -2.14
N ILE A 17 -10.91 1.74 -3.16
CA ILE A 17 -11.39 0.83 -4.19
C ILE A 17 -11.31 -0.59 -3.63
N ASN A 18 -12.46 -1.25 -3.54
CA ASN A 18 -12.51 -2.69 -3.32
C ASN A 18 -12.01 -3.40 -4.60
N LEU A 19 -11.09 -4.34 -4.47
CA LEU A 19 -10.39 -4.99 -5.59
C LEU A 19 -11.30 -5.77 -6.55
N GLU A 20 -12.56 -6.06 -6.21
CA GLU A 20 -13.54 -6.52 -7.21
C GLU A 20 -13.64 -5.54 -8.40
N THR A 21 -13.40 -4.24 -8.17
CA THR A 21 -13.38 -3.21 -9.22
C THR A 21 -12.10 -3.21 -10.06
N ILE A 22 -10.99 -3.78 -9.58
CA ILE A 22 -9.71 -3.84 -10.30
C ILE A 22 -9.66 -5.05 -11.24
N TYR A 23 -10.45 -6.10 -10.96
CA TYR A 23 -10.52 -7.31 -11.80
C TYR A 23 -11.70 -7.31 -12.78
N ASP A 24 -12.74 -6.49 -12.55
CA ASP A 24 -13.83 -6.32 -13.51
C ASP A 24 -13.34 -5.39 -14.65
N ASN A 25 -12.92 -6.01 -15.75
CA ASN A 25 -12.60 -5.40 -17.05
C ASN A 25 -13.78 -4.61 -17.65
N ARG A 26 -14.28 -3.58 -16.96
CA ARG A 26 -15.23 -2.63 -17.52
C ARG A 26 -14.49 -1.42 -18.05
N ARG A 27 -14.12 -1.57 -19.33
CA ARG A 27 -13.73 -0.53 -20.29
C ARG A 27 -12.45 0.21 -19.92
N GLU A 28 -11.38 -0.12 -20.67
CA GLU A 28 -10.12 0.64 -20.74
C GLU A 28 -10.31 2.15 -21.00
N GLU A 29 -11.52 2.58 -21.36
CA GLU A 29 -11.89 3.96 -21.68
C GLU A 29 -12.29 4.81 -20.44
N GLU A 30 -12.51 4.22 -19.25
CA GLU A 30 -13.05 4.93 -18.08
C GLU A 30 -12.18 4.85 -16.79
N THR A 31 -11.09 4.07 -16.79
CA THR A 31 -10.20 3.92 -15.61
C THR A 31 -8.98 4.82 -15.73
N PHE A 32 -8.92 5.88 -14.91
CA PHE A 32 -7.79 6.81 -14.87
C PHE A 32 -6.80 6.37 -13.79
N THR A 33 -5.78 5.61 -14.19
CA THR A 33 -4.73 5.13 -13.29
C THR A 33 -3.74 6.24 -12.93
N ALA A 34 -3.02 6.08 -11.82
CA ALA A 34 -2.04 7.08 -11.34
C ALA A 34 -0.89 7.37 -12.33
N ASP A 35 -0.72 6.60 -13.42
CA ASP A 35 0.24 6.95 -14.47
C ASP A 35 -0.15 8.22 -15.24
N ILE A 36 -1.45 8.56 -15.27
CA ILE A 36 -1.92 9.81 -15.87
C ILE A 36 -1.42 11.01 -15.06
N ALA A 37 -1.24 10.88 -13.75
CA ALA A 37 -0.66 11.95 -12.93
C ALA A 37 0.78 12.32 -13.36
N PHE A 38 1.53 11.42 -14.01
CA PHE A 38 2.82 11.76 -14.62
C PHE A 38 2.70 12.62 -15.89
N ARG A 39 1.55 12.58 -16.56
CA ARG A 39 1.28 13.32 -17.81
C ARG A 39 0.51 14.61 -17.57
N ASP A 40 -0.38 14.59 -16.58
CA ASP A 40 -1.21 15.70 -16.14
C ASP A 40 -1.24 15.74 -14.60
N PRO A 41 -0.44 16.61 -13.97
CA PRO A 41 -0.41 16.77 -12.52
C PRO A 41 -1.73 17.22 -11.90
N SER A 42 -2.68 17.73 -12.70
CA SER A 42 -4.02 18.12 -12.23
C SER A 42 -5.03 16.97 -12.22
N ALA A 43 -4.68 15.84 -12.84
CA ALA A 43 -5.54 14.66 -12.87
C ALA A 43 -5.62 14.01 -11.48
N VAL A 44 -6.85 13.73 -11.05
CA VAL A 44 -7.12 12.97 -9.82
C VAL A 44 -7.38 11.52 -10.23
N PRO A 45 -6.42 10.59 -9.98
CA PRO A 45 -6.60 9.20 -10.38
C PRO A 45 -7.76 8.58 -9.62
N SER A 46 -8.50 7.72 -10.32
CA SER A 46 -9.60 6.95 -9.76
C SER A 46 -9.21 5.51 -9.44
N ALA A 47 -7.98 5.08 -9.78
CA ALA A 47 -7.41 3.77 -9.46
C ALA A 47 -5.88 3.78 -9.29
N PRO A 48 -5.32 2.93 -8.40
CA PRO A 48 -3.88 2.84 -8.19
C PRO A 48 -3.16 2.38 -9.45
N LEU A 49 -1.91 2.80 -9.60
CA LEU A 49 -1.04 2.25 -10.64
C LEU A 49 -0.34 0.99 -10.12
N ILE A 50 -0.84 -0.17 -10.55
CA ILE A 50 -0.30 -1.48 -10.16
C ILE A 50 0.43 -2.10 -11.34
N LYS A 51 1.75 -2.30 -11.23
CA LYS A 51 2.53 -3.01 -12.25
C LYS A 51 2.49 -4.51 -11.99
N ALA A 52 1.52 -5.18 -12.61
CA ALA A 52 1.32 -6.62 -12.50
C ALA A 52 2.54 -7.46 -12.97
N PRO A 53 2.75 -8.67 -12.42
CA PRO A 53 1.92 -9.32 -11.40
C PRO A 53 2.23 -8.80 -9.98
N ILE A 54 1.18 -8.73 -9.16
CA ILE A 54 1.26 -8.68 -7.70
C ILE A 54 0.52 -9.88 -7.12
N TYR A 55 0.82 -10.25 -5.88
CA TYR A 55 0.20 -11.36 -5.17
C TYR A 55 -0.65 -10.83 -4.02
N LEU A 56 -1.90 -11.27 -3.95
CA LEU A 56 -2.83 -10.88 -2.90
C LEU A 56 -3.37 -12.14 -2.22
N ASP A 57 -3.31 -12.14 -0.90
CA ASP A 57 -3.95 -13.16 -0.07
C ASP A 57 -5.42 -12.79 0.15
N TYR A 58 -6.32 -13.49 -0.57
CA TYR A 58 -7.78 -13.31 -0.67
C TYR A 58 -8.28 -11.96 -1.20
N GLY A 59 -7.55 -10.85 -1.03
CA GLY A 59 -7.87 -9.53 -1.59
C GLY A 59 -9.02 -8.76 -0.91
N LEU A 60 -9.81 -9.40 -0.03
CA LEU A 60 -11.01 -8.81 0.58
C LEU A 60 -10.75 -7.70 1.60
N ARG A 61 -9.51 -7.58 2.10
CA ARG A 61 -9.11 -6.70 3.22
C ARG A 61 -7.91 -5.83 2.85
N VAL A 62 -7.81 -5.49 1.57
CA VAL A 62 -6.71 -4.71 1.02
C VAL A 62 -7.27 -3.43 0.44
N HIS A 63 -6.85 -2.31 1.03
CA HIS A 63 -7.34 -0.97 0.75
C HIS A 63 -6.18 -0.17 0.18
N ILE A 64 -6.28 0.23 -1.09
CA ILE A 64 -5.20 0.93 -1.80
C ILE A 64 -5.75 2.26 -2.32
N ALA A 65 -5.11 3.35 -1.94
CA ALA A 65 -5.46 4.67 -2.44
C ALA A 65 -5.27 4.76 -3.97
N PRO A 66 -6.15 5.47 -4.70
CA PRO A 66 -6.04 5.65 -6.15
C PRO A 66 -4.72 6.25 -6.64
N THR A 67 -4.00 6.99 -5.78
CA THR A 67 -2.73 7.65 -6.11
C THR A 67 -1.51 6.76 -5.83
N ALA A 68 -1.69 5.59 -5.20
CA ALA A 68 -0.60 4.72 -4.84
C ALA A 68 0.03 4.02 -6.07
N PHE A 69 1.33 3.75 -5.96
CA PHE A 69 2.10 3.08 -7.00
C PHE A 69 2.74 1.80 -6.47
N LEU A 70 2.40 0.66 -7.08
CA LEU A 70 2.95 -0.65 -6.76
C LEU A 70 3.85 -1.13 -7.91
N ASN A 71 5.15 -1.25 -7.65
CA ASN A 71 6.13 -1.59 -8.67
C ASN A 71 6.25 -3.11 -8.91
N ARG A 72 6.70 -3.48 -10.12
CA ARG A 72 6.99 -4.87 -10.53
C ARG A 72 8.47 -5.21 -10.29
N PRO A 73 8.83 -6.48 -10.05
CA PRO A 73 7.97 -7.66 -9.83
C PRO A 73 7.67 -7.95 -8.35
N ASN A 74 6.68 -8.83 -8.11
CA ASN A 74 6.53 -9.60 -6.88
C ASN A 74 6.17 -8.81 -5.60
N VAL A 75 5.36 -7.76 -5.71
CA VAL A 75 4.72 -7.20 -4.50
C VAL A 75 3.69 -8.20 -3.99
N THR A 76 3.76 -8.53 -2.70
CA THR A 76 2.88 -9.49 -2.02
C THR A 76 2.18 -8.81 -0.85
N ILE A 77 0.85 -8.89 -0.81
CA ILE A 77 0.04 -8.33 0.28
C ILE A 77 -0.72 -9.47 0.95
N ILE A 78 -0.48 -9.65 2.24
CA ILE A 78 -1.06 -10.72 3.05
C ILE A 78 -2.05 -10.10 4.01
N SER A 79 -3.30 -10.54 3.98
CA SER A 79 -4.36 -10.02 4.87
C SER A 79 -4.83 -11.03 5.90
N VAL A 80 -4.41 -12.30 5.79
CA VAL A 80 -4.79 -13.38 6.71
C VAL A 80 -3.55 -13.99 7.37
N GLY A 81 -3.69 -14.37 8.64
CA GLY A 81 -2.69 -15.10 9.39
C GLY A 81 -3.30 -16.29 10.14
N HIS A 82 -2.44 -17.09 10.76
CA HIS A 82 -2.83 -18.20 11.63
C HIS A 82 -2.34 -17.99 13.06
N SER A 83 -3.13 -18.52 14.01
CA SER A 83 -2.71 -18.64 15.40
C SER A 83 -1.45 -19.48 15.51
N GLN A 84 -0.59 -19.11 16.46
CA GLN A 84 0.62 -19.90 16.78
C GLN A 84 0.27 -21.16 17.58
N GLY A 85 -0.89 -21.20 18.24
CA GLY A 85 -1.46 -22.37 18.91
C GLY A 85 -2.59 -23.03 18.12
N VAL A 86 -3.17 -24.07 18.71
CA VAL A 86 -4.35 -24.78 18.20
C VAL A 86 -5.52 -24.66 19.16
N ASP A 87 -6.75 -24.78 18.65
CA ASP A 87 -7.97 -24.87 19.46
C ASP A 87 -8.12 -26.24 20.15
N GLU A 88 -9.23 -26.42 20.87
CA GLU A 88 -9.54 -27.67 21.59
C GLU A 88 -9.66 -28.91 20.68
N TYR A 89 -9.78 -28.72 19.36
CA TYR A 89 -9.84 -29.78 18.35
C TYR A 89 -8.52 -29.96 17.59
N GLY A 90 -7.45 -29.25 17.98
CA GLY A 90 -6.16 -29.31 17.32
C GLY A 90 -6.07 -28.53 16.01
N LYS A 91 -7.01 -27.61 15.72
CA LYS A 91 -7.00 -26.78 14.52
C LYS A 91 -6.34 -25.42 14.79
N ARG A 92 -5.58 -24.90 13.82
CA ARG A 92 -5.13 -23.50 13.86
C ARG A 92 -6.30 -22.59 13.55
N LEU A 93 -6.46 -21.54 14.35
CA LEU A 93 -7.41 -20.47 14.08
C LEU A 93 -6.81 -19.54 13.02
N SER A 94 -7.63 -18.98 12.14
CA SER A 94 -7.23 -17.95 11.18
C SER A 94 -7.94 -16.65 11.48
N ASN A 95 -7.22 -15.54 11.41
CA ASN A 95 -7.81 -14.21 11.46
C ASN A 95 -7.30 -13.35 10.31
N GLY A 96 -8.13 -12.40 9.89
CA GLY A 96 -7.76 -11.40 8.90
C GLY A 96 -7.68 -10.03 9.55
N SER A 97 -6.81 -9.18 9.03
CA SER A 97 -6.70 -7.79 9.44
C SER A 97 -6.42 -6.92 8.22
N ASP A 98 -6.97 -5.72 8.21
CA ASP A 98 -6.96 -4.86 7.04
C ASP A 98 -5.54 -4.36 6.75
N VAL A 99 -5.21 -4.28 5.46
CA VAL A 99 -3.98 -3.65 4.97
C VAL A 99 -4.35 -2.38 4.25
N ILE A 100 -3.80 -1.26 4.70
CA ILE A 100 -4.13 0.08 4.21
C ILE A 100 -2.89 0.69 3.59
N ILE A 101 -2.98 1.08 2.32
CA ILE A 101 -1.95 1.81 1.59
C ILE A 101 -2.50 3.20 1.26
N GLY A 102 -1.93 4.22 1.89
CA GLY A 102 -2.35 5.62 1.75
C GLY A 102 -1.98 6.27 0.41
N ASP A 103 -2.31 7.55 0.31
CA ASP A 103 -2.10 8.34 -0.90
C ASP A 103 -0.62 8.53 -1.24
N TYR A 104 -0.29 8.54 -2.53
CA TYR A 104 1.06 8.78 -3.06
C TYR A 104 2.14 7.88 -2.45
N VAL A 105 1.75 6.70 -1.95
CA VAL A 105 2.71 5.70 -1.46
C VAL A 105 3.39 5.03 -2.65
N TRP A 106 4.71 4.91 -2.57
CA TRP A 106 5.50 4.11 -3.51
C TRP A 106 5.94 2.79 -2.87
N ILE A 107 5.44 1.68 -3.40
CA ILE A 107 5.87 0.33 -3.04
C ILE A 107 6.91 -0.17 -4.04
N GLY A 108 8.13 -0.39 -3.56
CA GLY A 108 9.23 -0.96 -4.32
C GLY A 108 8.97 -2.40 -4.78
N ALA A 109 9.78 -2.86 -5.74
CA ALA A 109 9.69 -4.22 -6.25
C ALA A 109 9.98 -5.26 -5.15
N GLY A 110 9.26 -6.38 -5.13
CA GLY A 110 9.53 -7.50 -4.23
C GLY A 110 9.13 -7.27 -2.77
N VAL A 111 8.36 -6.21 -2.47
CA VAL A 111 7.89 -5.92 -1.11
C VAL A 111 6.85 -6.93 -0.67
N THR A 112 6.94 -7.37 0.58
CA THR A 112 5.89 -8.16 1.26
C THR A 112 5.28 -7.34 2.38
N ILE A 113 3.96 -7.20 2.41
CA ILE A 113 3.21 -6.49 3.44
C ILE A 113 2.41 -7.52 4.24
N LEU A 114 2.58 -7.52 5.57
CA LEU A 114 1.90 -8.46 6.46
C LEU A 114 0.48 -7.98 6.85
N PRO A 115 -0.34 -8.84 7.46
CA PRO A 115 -1.70 -8.47 7.88
C PRO A 115 -1.71 -7.34 8.90
N GLY A 116 -2.72 -6.46 8.80
CA GLY A 116 -2.95 -5.41 9.81
C GLY A 116 -2.01 -4.22 9.72
N ILE A 117 -1.43 -3.98 8.55
CA ILE A 117 -0.42 -2.93 8.33
C ILE A 117 -1.05 -1.71 7.66
N GLU A 118 -0.78 -0.54 8.23
CA GLU A 118 -1.04 0.76 7.63
C GLU A 118 0.26 1.41 7.13
N ILE A 119 0.28 1.79 5.85
CA ILE A 119 1.35 2.58 5.25
C ILE A 119 0.79 3.97 4.97
N GLY A 120 1.22 4.94 5.79
CA GLY A 120 0.77 6.32 5.72
C GLY A 120 1.19 7.01 4.42
N SER A 121 0.40 7.99 4.02
CA SER A 121 0.55 8.73 2.76
C SER A 121 1.95 9.32 2.55
N HIS A 122 2.34 9.47 1.28
CA HIS A 122 3.65 9.97 0.84
C HIS A 122 4.86 9.14 1.26
N SER A 123 4.64 7.92 1.78
CA SER A 123 5.73 7.06 2.20
C SER A 123 6.32 6.25 1.06
N VAL A 124 7.59 5.87 1.20
CA VAL A 124 8.30 5.00 0.26
C VAL A 124 8.72 3.72 0.97
N ILE A 125 8.35 2.58 0.39
CA ILE A 125 8.81 1.27 0.83
C ILE A 125 9.88 0.77 -0.13
N GLY A 126 11.12 0.63 0.36
CA GLY A 126 12.24 0.17 -0.44
C GLY A 126 12.04 -1.25 -0.98
N ALA A 127 12.66 -1.55 -2.13
CA ALA A 127 12.55 -2.85 -2.77
C ALA A 127 12.99 -4.01 -1.86
N GLY A 128 12.31 -5.15 -1.96
CA GLY A 128 12.60 -6.37 -1.21
C GLY A 128 12.25 -6.33 0.28
N SER A 129 11.56 -5.28 0.74
CA SER A 129 11.25 -5.10 2.15
C SER A 129 10.14 -6.02 2.66
N VAL A 130 10.20 -6.41 3.93
CA VAL A 130 9.12 -7.13 4.62
C VAL A 130 8.52 -6.24 5.69
N VAL A 131 7.34 -5.69 5.43
CA VAL A 131 6.67 -4.72 6.29
C VAL A 131 5.91 -5.46 7.39
N THR A 132 6.47 -5.40 8.60
CA THR A 132 5.93 -6.09 9.79
C THR A 132 5.31 -5.15 10.82
N LYS A 133 5.35 -3.84 10.57
CA LYS A 133 4.83 -2.77 11.42
C LYS A 133 4.37 -1.62 10.54
N ASP A 134 3.44 -0.81 11.05
CA ASP A 134 2.96 0.39 10.36
C ASP A 134 4.11 1.33 10.01
N VAL A 135 3.93 2.03 8.90
CA VAL A 135 4.86 3.05 8.41
C VAL A 135 4.13 4.39 8.50
N PRO A 136 4.57 5.34 9.35
CA PRO A 136 3.97 6.66 9.42
C PRO A 136 4.07 7.39 8.08
N ALA A 137 3.16 8.33 7.84
CA ALA A 137 3.22 9.19 6.65
C ALA A 137 4.57 9.91 6.51
N PHE A 138 4.93 10.27 5.27
CA PHE A 138 6.17 10.97 4.93
C PHE A 138 7.43 10.26 5.44
N CYS A 139 7.47 8.93 5.35
CA CYS A 139 8.64 8.15 5.77
C CYS A 139 9.19 7.30 4.63
N VAL A 140 10.50 7.07 4.65
CA VAL A 140 11.13 6.00 3.89
C VAL A 140 11.35 4.83 4.85
N ALA A 141 10.86 3.65 4.47
CA ALA A 141 11.09 2.42 5.21
C ALA A 141 11.65 1.34 4.30
N HIS A 142 12.66 0.60 4.75
CA HIS A 142 13.18 -0.54 4.01
C HIS A 142 13.79 -1.62 4.90
N GLY A 143 14.04 -2.79 4.31
CA GLY A 143 14.70 -3.93 4.96
C GLY A 143 13.77 -5.10 5.27
N ASN A 144 14.34 -6.18 5.79
CA ASN A 144 13.61 -7.36 6.24
C ASN A 144 14.07 -7.73 7.67
N PRO A 145 13.30 -7.40 8.71
CA PRO A 145 12.04 -6.65 8.66
C PRO A 145 12.25 -5.16 8.37
N ALA A 146 11.26 -4.51 7.73
CA ALA A 146 11.34 -3.12 7.33
C ALA A 146 11.45 -2.19 8.55
N ARG A 147 12.27 -1.14 8.43
CA ARG A 147 12.43 -0.10 9.44
C ARG A 147 12.34 1.26 8.76
N VAL A 148 11.72 2.22 9.44
CA VAL A 148 11.78 3.63 9.03
C VAL A 148 13.22 4.08 9.19
N THR A 149 13.85 4.49 8.10
CA THR A 149 15.25 4.94 8.08
C THR A 149 15.36 6.45 8.00
N ARG A 150 14.42 7.12 7.35
CA ARG A 150 14.34 8.59 7.34
C ARG A 150 12.92 9.11 7.15
N LYS A 151 12.73 10.38 7.50
CA LYS A 151 11.56 11.17 7.11
C LYS A 151 11.80 11.84 5.76
N ILE A 152 10.74 12.00 4.99
CA ILE A 152 10.68 12.81 3.79
C ILE A 152 10.32 14.21 4.26
N GLY A 153 11.15 15.21 3.94
CA GLY A 153 10.92 16.60 4.34
C GLY A 153 9.78 17.25 3.55
N ASP A 154 9.33 18.42 4.01
CA ASP A 154 8.30 19.23 3.33
C ASP A 154 8.85 20.00 2.11
N GLU A 155 10.07 19.68 1.68
CA GLU A 155 10.72 20.36 0.57
C GLU A 155 10.06 19.98 -0.75
N VAL A 156 9.58 21.00 -1.47
CA VAL A 156 9.04 20.82 -2.81
C VAL A 156 10.20 20.62 -3.77
N VAL A 157 10.44 19.36 -4.14
CA VAL A 157 11.36 18.99 -5.21
C VAL A 157 10.74 19.44 -6.54
N LYS A 158 11.31 20.49 -7.15
CA LYS A 158 10.77 21.12 -8.39
C LYS A 158 11.21 20.41 -9.66
N GLU A 159 12.35 19.74 -9.62
CA GLU A 159 12.92 18.97 -10.71
C GLU A 159 13.33 17.62 -10.15
N PRO A 160 13.16 16.50 -10.89
CA PRO A 160 13.66 15.22 -10.46
C PRO A 160 15.18 15.34 -10.24
N GLU A 161 15.56 15.29 -8.98
CA GLU A 161 16.91 15.01 -8.53
C GLU A 161 17.45 13.79 -9.30
N ASP A 162 18.75 13.80 -9.58
CA ASP A 162 19.40 12.66 -10.22
C ASP A 162 19.07 11.42 -9.40
N ILE A 163 18.26 10.52 -9.98
CA ILE A 163 17.74 9.32 -9.32
C ILE A 163 18.88 8.50 -8.72
N ILE A 164 20.06 8.48 -9.36
CA ILE A 164 21.23 7.75 -8.86
C ILE A 164 21.76 8.39 -7.58
N THR A 165 21.79 9.72 -7.52
CA THR A 165 22.26 10.45 -6.34
C THR A 165 21.29 10.25 -5.16
N SER A 166 19.99 10.44 -5.39
CA SER A 166 18.97 10.23 -4.34
C SER A 166 18.94 8.80 -3.83
N LEU A 167 19.13 7.81 -4.71
CA LEU A 167 19.22 6.40 -4.31
C LEU A 167 20.45 6.15 -3.44
N LYS A 168 21.61 6.73 -3.77
CA LYS A 168 22.83 6.58 -2.95
C LYS A 168 22.64 7.19 -1.56
N GLU A 169 22.13 8.41 -1.49
CA GLU A 169 21.84 9.08 -0.22
C GLU A 169 20.85 8.29 0.65
N ALA A 170 19.81 7.72 0.03
CA ALA A 170 18.83 6.89 0.73
C ALA A 170 19.42 5.56 1.28
N LEU A 171 20.46 5.02 0.64
CA LEU A 171 21.11 3.77 1.05
C LEU A 171 22.25 3.95 2.07
N GLU A 172 22.73 5.18 2.25
CA GLU A 172 23.79 5.50 3.21
C GLU A 172 23.26 5.81 4.63
N CYS A 173 21.93 5.75 4.83
CA CYS A 173 21.24 6.01 6.10
C CYS A 173 21.04 4.77 6.99
#